data_AF-A0A7S3WM23-F1
#
_entry.id   AF-A0A7S3WM23-F1
#
_cell.length_a   1.000
_cell.length_b   1.000
_cell.length_c   1.000
_cell.angle_alpha   90.00
_cell.angle_beta   90.00
_cell.angle_gamma   90.00
#
_symmetry.space_group_name_H-M   'P 1'
#
loop_
_entity.id
_entity.type
_entity.pdbx_description
1 polymer ?
#
loop_
_entity_poly.entity_id
_entity_poly.type
_entity_poly.pdbx_seq_one_letter_code
_entity_poly.pdbx_strand_id
1 'polypeptide(L)'
;PPSPPPPSSPPPPSSPPPPSPPPPSPPPATPPCFAVLISVYEPSGAFAGVHLNLPDESFDFSSSDGVTTFLTVSGCLYAACQMLHVSGATGDLSWTISYNDAESEMVVASGSGNTDRNVCFKEPPSPPPPSPPPPSSP
;
A
#
# COMPACT_ATOMS: atom_id res chain seq x y z
N PRO A 1 25.65 80.19 39.78
CA PRO A 1 24.54 79.24 39.51
C PRO A 1 24.97 78.19 38.45
N PRO A 2 24.95 76.89 38.77
CA PRO A 2 25.28 75.85 37.80
C PRO A 2 24.15 75.67 36.77
N SER A 3 24.53 75.44 35.50
CA SER A 3 23.60 75.22 34.38
C SER A 3 22.84 73.90 34.54
N PRO A 4 21.56 73.83 34.11
CA PRO A 4 20.82 72.57 34.13
C PRO A 4 21.41 71.56 33.15
N PRO A 5 21.36 70.25 33.47
CA PRO A 5 21.82 69.21 32.56
C PRO A 5 20.95 69.15 31.29
N PRO A 6 21.52 68.74 30.15
CA PRO A 6 20.77 68.61 28.92
C PRO A 6 19.72 67.48 29.01
N PRO A 7 18.59 67.59 28.28
CA PRO A 7 17.58 66.55 28.23
C PRO A 7 18.13 65.28 27.58
N SER A 8 17.75 64.11 28.14
CA SER A 8 18.15 62.81 27.62
C SER A 8 17.45 62.51 26.28
N SER A 9 18.21 61.99 25.32
CA SER A 9 17.71 61.60 24.00
C SER A 9 16.67 60.47 24.09
N PRO A 10 15.66 60.43 23.20
CA PRO A 10 14.70 59.34 23.16
C PRO A 10 15.36 58.01 22.77
N PRO A 11 14.82 56.87 23.24
CA PRO A 11 15.34 55.56 22.85
C PRO A 11 15.19 55.35 21.34
N PRO A 12 16.13 54.63 20.70
CA PRO A 12 16.03 54.31 19.28
C PRO A 12 14.79 53.44 19.00
N PRO A 13 14.21 53.53 17.80
CA PRO A 13 13.10 52.67 17.40
C PRO A 13 13.55 51.20 17.36
N SER A 14 12.74 50.31 17.93
CA SER A 14 12.98 48.87 17.92
C SER A 14 12.96 48.34 16.48
N SER A 15 13.95 47.51 16.14
CA SER A 15 14.02 46.81 14.86
C SER A 15 12.75 45.97 14.61
N PRO A 16 12.26 45.86 13.37
CA PRO A 16 11.21 44.92 13.05
C PRO A 16 11.68 43.48 13.32
N PRO A 17 10.78 42.57 13.72
CA PRO A 17 11.12 41.17 13.88
C PRO A 17 11.57 40.56 12.55
N PRO A 18 12.48 39.58 12.56
CA PRO A 18 12.88 38.87 11.35
C PRO A 18 11.68 38.16 10.72
N PRO A 19 11.67 38.00 9.38
CA PRO A 19 10.64 37.24 8.70
C PRO A 19 10.64 35.78 9.17
N SER A 20 9.45 35.20 9.32
CA SER A 20 9.28 33.78 9.65
C SER A 20 9.93 32.88 8.59
N PRO A 21 10.51 31.73 8.98
CA PRO A 21 11.02 30.77 8.01
C PRO A 21 9.90 30.24 7.12
N PRO A 22 10.21 29.83 5.88
CA PRO A 22 9.24 29.18 5.01
C PRO A 22 8.71 27.88 5.65
N PRO A 23 7.46 27.49 5.35
CA PRO A 23 6.93 26.21 5.84
C PRO A 23 7.75 25.04 5.29
N PRO A 24 7.86 23.93 6.05
CA PRO A 24 8.50 22.72 5.56
C PRO A 24 7.80 22.20 4.31
N SER A 25 8.57 21.65 3.38
CA SER A 25 8.03 20.99 2.18
C SER A 25 7.10 19.84 2.57
N PRO A 26 6.01 19.60 1.82
CA PRO A 26 5.18 18.43 2.04
C PRO A 26 6.02 17.15 1.81
N PRO A 27 5.73 16.06 2.54
CA PRO A 27 6.40 14.78 2.31
C PRO A 27 6.17 14.28 0.87
N PRO A 28 7.11 13.50 0.30
CA PRO A 28 6.90 12.85 -1.00
C PRO A 28 5.62 12.02 -0.98
N ALA A 29 4.87 12.04 -2.08
CA ALA A 29 3.72 11.16 -2.24
C ALA A 29 4.19 9.70 -2.21
N THR A 30 3.59 8.88 -1.33
CA THR A 30 3.82 7.43 -1.31
C THR A 30 3.46 6.85 -2.69
N PRO A 31 4.28 5.98 -3.29
CA PRO A 31 3.93 5.32 -4.54
C PRO A 31 2.58 4.60 -4.38
N PRO A 32 1.71 4.60 -5.42
CA PRO A 32 0.50 3.81 -5.37
C PRO A 32 0.87 2.33 -5.30
N CYS A 33 0.36 1.61 -4.30
CA CYS A 33 0.37 0.16 -4.28
C CYS A 33 -0.88 -0.37 -4.99
N PHE A 34 -0.78 -1.56 -5.57
CA PHE A 34 -1.89 -2.22 -6.23
C PHE A 34 -2.61 -3.10 -5.22
N ALA A 35 -3.93 -2.95 -5.15
CA ALA A 35 -4.75 -3.86 -4.36
C ALA A 35 -4.65 -5.26 -4.98
N VAL A 36 -4.36 -6.27 -4.15
CA VAL A 36 -4.28 -7.67 -4.55
C VAL A 36 -5.24 -8.51 -3.72
N LEU A 37 -5.74 -9.60 -4.30
CA LEU A 37 -6.44 -10.67 -3.61
C LEU A 37 -5.57 -11.91 -3.63
N ILE A 38 -5.45 -12.57 -2.48
CA ILE A 38 -4.72 -13.82 -2.33
C ILE A 38 -5.70 -14.85 -1.84
N SER A 39 -5.96 -15.81 -2.71
CA SER A 39 -6.90 -16.90 -2.50
C SER A 39 -6.14 -18.19 -2.27
N VAL A 40 -6.45 -18.90 -1.20
CA VAL A 40 -5.86 -20.18 -0.86
C VAL A 40 -6.97 -21.22 -0.72
N TYR A 41 -6.79 -22.34 -1.42
CA TYR A 41 -7.67 -23.49 -1.35
C TYR A 41 -6.92 -24.66 -0.73
N GLU A 42 -7.45 -25.20 0.37
CA GLU A 42 -6.94 -26.38 1.05
C GLU A 42 -8.10 -27.37 1.28
N PRO A 43 -8.12 -28.53 0.59
CA PRO A 43 -9.22 -29.49 0.67
C PRO A 43 -9.48 -30.01 2.08
N SER A 44 -8.43 -30.12 2.90
CA SER A 44 -8.56 -30.60 4.28
C SER A 44 -9.11 -29.55 5.25
N GLY A 45 -9.21 -28.28 4.84
CA GLY A 45 -9.54 -27.14 5.71
C GLY A 45 -8.47 -26.81 6.76
N ALA A 46 -7.34 -27.54 6.76
CA ALA A 46 -6.25 -27.36 7.69
C ALA A 46 -5.31 -26.25 7.20
N PHE A 47 -5.62 -25.01 7.56
CA PHE A 47 -4.75 -23.86 7.25
C PHE A 47 -3.72 -23.55 8.35
N ALA A 48 -3.63 -24.39 9.39
CA ALA A 48 -2.74 -24.16 10.52
C ALA A 48 -1.27 -24.05 10.06
N GLY A 49 -0.70 -22.85 10.19
CA GLY A 49 0.68 -22.56 9.80
C GLY A 49 0.86 -22.19 8.32
N VAL A 50 -0.21 -22.02 7.55
CA VAL A 50 -0.11 -21.55 6.17
C VAL A 50 0.20 -20.05 6.16
N HIS A 51 1.37 -19.71 5.63
CA HIS A 51 1.83 -18.33 5.49
C HIS A 51 2.35 -18.08 4.07
N LEU A 52 1.95 -16.95 3.50
CA LEU A 52 2.51 -16.41 2.26
C LEU A 52 3.29 -15.15 2.61
N ASN A 53 4.61 -15.20 2.48
CA ASN A 53 5.50 -14.11 2.80
C ASN A 53 6.09 -13.52 1.52
N LEU A 54 5.89 -12.22 1.36
CA LEU A 54 6.60 -11.36 0.43
C LEU A 54 7.51 -10.42 1.23
N PRO A 55 8.58 -9.86 0.63
CA PRO A 55 9.46 -8.90 1.27
C PRO A 55 8.73 -7.73 1.93
N ASP A 56 7.67 -7.24 1.30
CA ASP A 56 6.92 -6.07 1.75
C ASP A 56 5.67 -6.41 2.57
N GLU A 57 5.12 -7.62 2.43
CA GLU A 57 3.84 -8.00 3.03
C GLU A 57 3.79 -9.49 3.40
N SER A 58 3.15 -9.81 4.52
CA SER A 58 2.98 -11.19 5.00
C SER A 58 1.51 -11.49 5.22
N PHE A 59 1.06 -12.63 4.70
CA PHE A 59 -0.33 -13.07 4.77
C PHE A 59 -0.43 -14.36 5.56
N ASP A 60 -1.22 -14.32 6.62
CA ASP A 60 -1.43 -15.42 7.55
C ASP A 60 -2.83 -16.02 7.35
N PHE A 61 -2.90 -17.33 7.12
CA PHE A 61 -4.14 -18.06 6.94
C PHE A 61 -4.45 -18.99 8.13
N SER A 62 -3.64 -18.93 9.20
CA SER A 62 -3.72 -19.83 10.35
C SER A 62 -4.98 -19.64 11.19
N SER A 63 -5.74 -18.56 10.98
CA SER A 63 -6.97 -18.25 11.71
C SER A 63 -8.21 -18.94 11.15
N SER A 64 -8.07 -19.97 10.31
CA SER A 64 -9.23 -20.68 9.77
C SER A 64 -10.00 -21.42 10.88
N ASP A 65 -11.30 -21.57 10.68
CA ASP A 65 -12.19 -22.32 11.56
C ASP A 65 -12.08 -23.85 11.38
N GLY A 66 -11.17 -24.32 10.52
CA GLY A 66 -10.98 -25.73 10.18
C GLY A 66 -12.10 -26.34 9.33
N VAL A 67 -13.09 -25.55 8.92
CA VAL A 67 -14.23 -25.99 8.08
C VAL A 67 -14.16 -25.34 6.71
N THR A 68 -13.72 -24.08 6.67
CA THR A 68 -13.47 -23.38 5.42
C THR A 68 -12.38 -24.10 4.64
N THR A 69 -12.60 -24.35 3.36
CA THR A 69 -11.59 -24.92 2.44
C THR A 69 -11.02 -23.88 1.50
N PHE A 70 -11.56 -22.66 1.50
CA PHE A 70 -11.16 -21.56 0.64
C PHE A 70 -11.13 -20.24 1.41
N LEU A 71 -9.98 -19.59 1.47
CA LEU A 71 -9.79 -18.30 2.14
C LEU A 71 -9.24 -17.29 1.16
N THR A 72 -9.77 -16.06 1.22
CA THR A 72 -9.25 -14.93 0.45
C THR A 72 -8.93 -13.78 1.38
N VAL A 73 -7.75 -13.21 1.22
CA VAL A 73 -7.31 -11.99 1.91
C VAL A 73 -6.94 -10.92 0.88
N SER A 74 -7.13 -9.66 1.24
CA SER A 74 -6.70 -8.52 0.42
C SER A 74 -5.44 -7.89 0.99
N GLY A 75 -4.58 -7.40 0.10
CA GLY A 75 -3.31 -6.75 0.43
C GLY A 75 -2.98 -5.62 -0.53
N CYS A 76 -1.82 -5.00 -0.35
CA CYS A 76 -1.35 -3.92 -1.22
C CYS A 76 0.13 -4.07 -1.58
N LEU A 77 0.38 -4.45 -2.84
CA LEU A 77 1.73 -4.75 -3.33
C LEU A 77 2.21 -3.73 -4.36
N TYR A 78 3.50 -3.41 -4.32
CA TYR A 78 4.13 -2.46 -5.24
C TYR A 78 4.63 -3.13 -6.51
N ALA A 79 4.82 -2.34 -7.57
CA ALA A 79 5.45 -2.80 -8.81
C ALA A 79 6.89 -3.24 -8.55
N ALA A 80 7.11 -4.54 -8.36
CA ALA A 80 8.41 -5.12 -8.10
C ALA A 80 8.41 -6.63 -8.38
N CYS A 81 9.59 -7.19 -8.65
CA CYS A 81 9.80 -8.63 -8.59
C CYS A 81 10.24 -9.00 -7.17
N GLN A 82 9.42 -9.80 -6.52
CA GLN A 82 9.54 -10.15 -5.11
C GLN A 82 9.61 -11.67 -4.94
N MET A 83 10.44 -12.14 -4.00
CA MET A 83 10.50 -13.56 -3.66
C MET A 83 9.28 -13.91 -2.80
N LEU A 84 8.33 -14.65 -3.37
CA LEU A 84 7.22 -15.25 -2.64
C LEU A 84 7.72 -16.52 -1.96
N HIS A 85 7.56 -16.58 -0.64
CA HIS A 85 7.77 -17.77 0.17
C HIS A 85 6.41 -18.27 0.69
N VAL A 86 6.05 -19.50 0.33
CA VAL A 86 4.84 -20.18 0.80
C VAL A 86 5.25 -21.31 1.73
N SER A 87 4.76 -21.28 2.96
CA SER A 87 5.11 -22.23 4.01
C SER A 87 3.89 -22.79 4.72
N GLY A 88 4.06 -23.96 5.36
CA GLY A 88 3.03 -24.66 6.14
C GLY A 88 1.89 -25.22 5.33
N ALA A 89 2.02 -25.27 4.00
CA ALA A 89 1.11 -26.00 3.15
C ALA A 89 1.20 -27.50 3.44
N THR A 90 0.05 -28.13 3.65
CA THR A 90 -0.11 -29.57 3.80
C THR A 90 -0.82 -30.14 2.58
N GLY A 91 -0.37 -31.27 2.02
CA GLY A 91 -1.11 -31.96 0.97
C GLY A 91 -1.26 -31.17 -0.34
N ASP A 92 -2.53 -30.95 -0.74
CA ASP A 92 -2.97 -30.44 -2.06
C ASP A 92 -3.26 -28.93 -2.09
N LEU A 93 -2.73 -28.18 -1.13
CA LEU A 93 -2.92 -26.72 -1.05
C LEU A 93 -2.60 -26.05 -2.37
N SER A 94 -3.50 -25.20 -2.84
CA SER A 94 -3.28 -24.33 -3.99
C SER A 94 -3.52 -22.89 -3.60
N TRP A 95 -2.75 -21.99 -4.19
CA TRP A 95 -2.82 -20.57 -3.91
C TRP A 95 -2.81 -19.79 -5.22
N THR A 96 -3.48 -18.64 -5.21
CA THR A 96 -3.60 -17.71 -6.34
C THR A 96 -3.49 -16.30 -5.82
N ILE A 97 -2.71 -15.47 -6.51
CA ILE A 97 -2.58 -14.04 -6.27
C ILE A 97 -3.12 -13.35 -7.52
N SER A 98 -4.11 -12.48 -7.35
CA SER A 98 -4.72 -11.68 -8.40
C SER A 98 -4.75 -10.20 -8.03
N TYR A 99 -4.85 -9.31 -9.02
CA TYR A 99 -5.19 -7.92 -8.74
C TYR A 99 -6.65 -7.81 -8.33
N ASN A 100 -6.90 -7.00 -7.29
CA ASN A 100 -8.24 -6.64 -6.84
C ASN A 100 -8.77 -5.46 -7.65
N ASP A 101 -8.88 -5.63 -8.97
CA ASP A 101 -9.46 -4.62 -9.85
C ASP A 101 -10.93 -4.97 -10.16
N ALA A 102 -11.81 -3.97 -10.10
CA ALA A 102 -13.25 -4.15 -10.23
C ALA A 102 -13.68 -4.66 -11.62
N GLU A 103 -12.83 -4.52 -12.64
CA GLU A 103 -13.16 -4.83 -14.04
C GLU A 103 -12.48 -6.12 -14.55
N SER A 104 -11.44 -6.63 -13.88
CA SER A 104 -10.79 -7.91 -14.22
C SER A 104 -9.93 -8.45 -13.07
N GLU A 105 -10.30 -9.63 -12.57
CA GLU A 105 -9.45 -10.43 -11.69
C GLU A 105 -8.29 -11.01 -12.52
N MET A 106 -7.23 -10.23 -12.67
CA MET A 106 -6.04 -10.67 -13.38
C MET A 106 -5.13 -11.45 -12.42
N VAL A 107 -4.95 -12.75 -12.69
CA VAL A 107 -4.04 -13.61 -11.94
C VAL A 107 -2.59 -13.21 -12.22
N VAL A 108 -1.86 -12.84 -11.17
CA VAL A 108 -0.44 -12.52 -11.19
C VAL A 108 0.39 -13.79 -11.07
N ALA A 109 0.01 -14.65 -10.14
CA ALA A 109 0.72 -15.88 -9.84
C ALA A 109 -0.23 -16.91 -9.23
N SER A 110 0.00 -18.17 -9.53
CA SER A 110 -0.65 -19.29 -8.86
C SER A 110 0.33 -20.45 -8.69
N GLY A 111 0.07 -21.30 -7.72
CA GLY A 111 0.89 -22.48 -7.46
C GLY A 111 0.24 -23.40 -6.45
N SER A 112 0.99 -24.43 -6.07
CA SER A 112 0.56 -25.40 -5.07
C SER A 112 1.68 -25.73 -4.09
N GLY A 113 1.29 -26.12 -2.89
CA GLY A 113 2.19 -26.51 -1.81
C GLY A 113 3.14 -25.39 -1.35
N ASN A 114 4.19 -25.82 -0.65
CA ASN A 114 5.27 -24.95 -0.21
C ASN A 114 6.15 -24.58 -1.41
N THR A 115 6.53 -23.31 -1.53
CA THR A 115 7.36 -22.87 -2.64
C THR A 115 8.12 -21.59 -2.33
N ASP A 116 9.28 -21.45 -2.98
CA ASP A 116 10.06 -20.23 -3.07
C ASP A 116 10.13 -19.85 -4.53
N ARG A 117 9.49 -18.74 -4.92
CA ARG A 117 9.50 -18.29 -6.30
C ARG A 117 9.48 -16.79 -6.43
N ASN A 118 10.16 -16.28 -7.46
CA ASN A 118 10.09 -14.88 -7.80
C ASN A 118 8.75 -14.58 -8.52
N VAL A 119 8.03 -13.58 -8.04
CA VAL A 119 6.76 -13.10 -8.60
C VAL A 119 6.90 -11.63 -8.93
N CYS A 120 6.60 -11.26 -10.18
CA CYS A 120 6.74 -9.89 -10.65
C CYS A 120 5.37 -9.21 -10.75
N PHE A 121 5.15 -8.26 -9.85
CA PHE A 121 4.02 -7.35 -9.86
C PHE A 121 4.32 -6.19 -10.81
N LYS A 122 3.35 -5.90 -11.67
CA LYS A 122 3.40 -4.83 -12.68
C LYS A 122 2.13 -4.02 -12.55
N GLU A 123 2.19 -2.77 -12.99
CA GLU A 123 0.98 -1.97 -13.06
C GLU A 123 -0.11 -2.70 -13.87
N PRO A 124 -1.29 -2.95 -13.28
CA PRO A 124 -2.38 -3.56 -14.00
C PRO A 124 -2.76 -2.66 -15.19
N PRO A 125 -3.23 -3.24 -16.31
CA PRO A 125 -3.64 -2.45 -17.46
C PRO A 125 -4.73 -1.45 -17.03
N SER A 126 -4.56 -0.17 -17.37
CA SER A 126 -5.58 0.83 -17.06
C SER A 126 -6.91 0.44 -17.73
N PRO A 127 -8.05 0.60 -17.03
CA PRO A 127 -9.35 0.35 -17.64
C PRO A 127 -9.53 1.24 -18.88
N PRO A 128 -10.29 0.78 -19.90
CA PRO A 128 -10.58 1.59 -21.06
C PRO A 128 -11.28 2.90 -20.63
N PRO A 129 -11.03 4.03 -21.31
CA PRO A 129 -11.69 5.27 -20.98
C PRO A 129 -13.22 5.09 -21.07
N PRO A 130 -14.00 5.70 -20.16
CA PRO A 130 -15.46 5.61 -20.22
C PRO A 130 -15.97 6.13 -21.56
N SER A 131 -16.96 5.43 -22.12
CA SER A 131 -17.63 5.87 -23.35
C SER A 131 -18.18 7.29 -23.16
N PRO A 132 -18.04 8.19 -24.15
CA PRO A 132 -18.66 9.51 -24.07
C PRO A 132 -20.18 9.37 -23.87
N PRO A 133 -20.81 10.28 -23.10
CA PRO A 133 -22.26 10.25 -22.93
C PRO A 133 -22.93 10.36 -24.31
N PRO A 134 -24.09 9.70 -24.51
CA PRO A 134 -24.82 9.83 -25.76
C PRO A 134 -25.19 11.31 -25.99
N PRO A 135 -25.17 11.80 -27.25
CA PRO A 135 -25.61 13.15 -27.53
C PRO A 135 -27.04 13.34 -27.04
N SER A 136 -27.29 14.43 -26.32
CA SER A 136 -28.64 14.80 -25.91
C SER A 136 -29.53 14.91 -27.16
N SER A 137 -30.58 14.08 -27.23
CA SER A 137 -31.56 14.16 -28.30
C SER A 137 -32.24 15.55 -28.30
N PRO A 138 -32.46 16.17 -29.49
CA PRO A 138 -33.12 17.46 -29.62
C PRO A 138 -34.62 17.41 -29.29
#